data_AF-A0A7Y5EE69-F1
#
_entry.id   AF-A0A7Y5EE69-F1
#
_cell.length_a   1.000
_cell.length_b   1.000
_cell.length_c   1.000
_cell.angle_alpha   90.00
_cell.angle_beta   90.00
_cell.angle_gamma   90.00
#
_symmetry.space_group_name_H-M   'P 1'
#
loop_
_entity.id
_entity.type
_entity.pdbx_description
1 polymer ?
#
loop_
_entity_poly.entity_id
_entity_poly.type
_entity_poly.pdbx_seq_one_letter_code
_entity_poly.pdbx_strand_id
1 'polypeptide(L)'
;TIQTLEKGEVEVGVVWDFNGLSYRDQIDPKRFEVLIPSDGSVTSGYTTIINKYAKHPNAAKLTREYIFSDAGQINLAKGHARPIRAEHLKLPADVQAKLLPNEQYGAAQPIKNADVWEKTSKALPQKWQEQVIIEME
;
A
#
# COMPACT_ATOMS: atom_id res chain seq x y z
N THR A 1 6.32 2.94 -13.31
CA THR A 1 6.81 3.86 -12.25
C THR A 1 5.93 5.11 -12.26
N ILE A 2 6.11 6.07 -11.33
CA ILE A 2 5.36 7.34 -11.42
C ILE A 2 5.65 8.08 -12.75
N GLN A 3 6.88 7.98 -13.26
CA GLN A 3 7.30 8.59 -14.53
C GLN A 3 6.53 8.04 -15.74
N THR A 4 6.22 6.74 -15.76
CA THR A 4 5.45 6.13 -16.88
C THR A 4 3.97 6.53 -16.82
N LEU A 5 3.41 6.73 -15.61
CA LEU A 5 2.09 7.33 -15.43
C LEU A 5 2.08 8.78 -15.91
N GLU A 6 3.07 9.58 -15.52
CA GLU A 6 3.16 10.99 -15.91
C GLU A 6 3.21 11.17 -17.43
N LYS A 7 3.98 10.33 -18.12
CA LYS A 7 4.06 10.28 -19.59
C LYS A 7 2.80 9.75 -20.29
N GLY A 8 1.86 9.15 -19.54
CA GLY A 8 0.66 8.55 -20.11
C GLY A 8 0.88 7.18 -20.76
N GLU A 9 1.99 6.49 -20.44
CA GLU A 9 2.29 5.14 -20.94
C GLU A 9 1.47 4.05 -20.21
N VAL A 10 0.95 4.36 -19.02
CA VAL A 10 0.11 3.45 -18.22
C VAL A 10 -1.35 3.81 -18.42
N GLU A 11 -2.10 2.91 -19.05
CA GLU A 11 -3.55 3.05 -19.22
C GLU A 11 -4.29 2.61 -17.95
N VAL A 12 -3.97 1.42 -17.43
CA VAL A 12 -4.51 0.87 -16.17
C VAL A 12 -3.35 0.31 -15.34
N GLY A 13 -3.25 0.76 -14.09
CA GLY A 13 -2.20 0.34 -13.17
C GLY A 13 -2.74 -0.41 -11.95
N VAL A 14 -2.14 -1.55 -11.63
CA VAL A 14 -2.41 -2.29 -10.38
C VAL A 14 -1.44 -1.79 -9.30
N VAL A 15 -1.95 -1.01 -8.36
CA VAL A 15 -1.16 -0.37 -7.29
C VAL A 15 -1.91 -0.42 -5.96
N TRP A 16 -1.21 -0.18 -4.86
CA TRP A 16 -1.86 0.13 -3.59
C TRP A 16 -2.68 1.43 -3.71
N ASP A 17 -3.81 1.49 -3.02
CA ASP A 17 -4.70 2.65 -3.00
C ASP A 17 -3.98 3.94 -2.60
N PHE A 18 -3.16 3.91 -1.54
CA PHE A 18 -2.38 5.07 -1.11
C PHE A 18 -1.36 5.53 -2.15
N ASN A 19 -0.77 4.61 -2.91
CA ASN A 19 0.11 4.95 -4.02
C ASN A 19 -0.69 5.56 -5.17
N GLY A 20 -1.82 4.97 -5.54
CA GLY A 20 -2.71 5.51 -6.58
C GLY A 20 -3.16 6.94 -6.27
N LEU A 21 -3.64 7.18 -5.05
CA LEU A 21 -4.05 8.50 -4.57
C LEU A 21 -2.87 9.49 -4.56
N SER A 22 -1.71 9.07 -4.05
CA SER A 22 -0.51 9.91 -4.00
C SER A 22 0.01 10.27 -5.39
N TYR A 23 0.08 9.31 -6.32
CA TYR A 23 0.54 9.54 -7.69
C TYR A 23 -0.44 10.42 -8.46
N ARG A 24 -1.75 10.19 -8.29
CA ARG A 24 -2.79 11.04 -8.85
C ARG A 24 -2.63 12.49 -8.40
N ASP A 25 -2.43 12.72 -7.11
CA ASP A 25 -2.25 14.06 -6.54
C ASP A 25 -0.95 14.73 -7.00
N GLN A 26 0.12 13.96 -7.22
CA GLN A 26 1.41 14.46 -7.70
C GLN A 26 1.41 14.81 -9.20
N ILE A 27 0.64 14.09 -10.02
CA ILE A 27 0.61 14.28 -11.48
C ILE A 27 -0.49 15.27 -11.87
N ASP A 28 -1.75 14.84 -11.78
CA ASP A 28 -2.95 15.65 -12.03
C ASP A 28 -4.18 14.81 -11.61
N PRO A 29 -4.95 15.27 -10.61
CA PRO A 29 -6.16 14.59 -10.15
C PRO A 29 -7.22 14.32 -11.22
N LYS A 30 -7.20 15.05 -12.34
CA LYS A 30 -8.16 14.88 -13.44
C LYS A 30 -7.76 13.82 -14.46
N ARG A 31 -6.50 13.37 -14.44
CA ARG A 31 -5.98 12.39 -15.42
C ARG A 31 -6.24 10.95 -15.02
N PHE A 32 -6.43 10.67 -13.73
CA PHE A 32 -6.53 9.32 -13.21
C PHE A 32 -7.70 9.16 -12.25
N GLU A 33 -8.51 8.13 -12.50
CA GLU A 33 -9.43 7.59 -11.51
C GLU A 33 -8.70 6.56 -10.65
N VAL A 34 -8.98 6.57 -9.34
CA VAL A 34 -8.45 5.58 -8.39
C VAL A 34 -9.64 4.94 -7.71
N LEU A 35 -9.74 3.62 -7.79
CA LEU A 35 -10.86 2.85 -7.25
C LEU A 35 -10.39 1.47 -6.74
N ILE A 36 -11.20 0.84 -5.89
CA ILE A 36 -11.03 -0.56 -5.49
C ILE A 36 -11.93 -1.46 -6.36
N PRO A 37 -11.40 -2.56 -6.95
CA PRO A 37 -12.22 -3.51 -7.69
C PRO A 37 -13.34 -4.10 -6.83
N SER A 38 -14.57 -4.06 -7.34
CA SER A 38 -15.77 -4.44 -6.58
C SER A 38 -15.98 -5.95 -6.42
N ASP A 39 -15.32 -6.76 -7.26
CA ASP A 39 -15.36 -8.21 -7.24
C ASP A 39 -14.37 -8.83 -6.23
N GLY A 40 -13.34 -8.08 -5.83
CA GLY A 40 -12.45 -8.46 -4.74
C GLY A 40 -11.11 -7.75 -4.76
N SER A 41 -10.51 -7.58 -3.57
CA SER A 41 -9.14 -7.07 -3.42
C SER A 41 -8.49 -7.62 -2.15
N VAL A 42 -7.17 -7.43 -2.02
CA VAL A 42 -6.40 -7.87 -0.85
C VAL A 42 -6.07 -6.70 0.07
N THR A 43 -6.34 -6.85 1.36
CA THR A 43 -5.80 -5.97 2.40
C THR A 43 -4.51 -6.57 2.94
N SER A 44 -3.40 -5.86 2.75
CA SER A 44 -2.09 -6.20 3.31
C SER A 44 -1.38 -4.93 3.79
N GLY A 45 -0.15 -5.05 4.26
CA GLY A 45 0.61 -3.93 4.80
C GLY A 45 2.11 -4.07 4.66
N TYR A 46 2.80 -3.01 5.07
CA TYR A 46 4.26 -2.94 5.13
C TYR A 46 4.72 -3.00 6.57
N THR A 47 5.89 -3.60 6.79
CA THR A 47 6.57 -3.60 8.08
C THR A 47 7.97 -3.06 7.94
N THR A 48 8.40 -2.25 8.91
CA THR A 48 9.81 -1.85 9.01
C THR A 48 10.61 -3.06 9.48
N ILE A 49 11.87 -3.19 9.05
CA ILE A 49 12.81 -4.18 9.59
C ILE A 49 14.00 -3.44 10.19
N ILE A 50 14.27 -3.66 11.47
CA ILE A 50 15.49 -3.17 12.11
C ILE A 50 16.61 -4.13 11.72
N ASN A 51 17.55 -3.66 10.89
CA ASN A 51 18.70 -4.46 10.49
C ASN A 51 19.50 -4.90 11.74
N LYS A 52 19.74 -6.21 11.85
CA LYS A 52 20.56 -6.82 12.92
C LYS A 52 21.96 -6.20 13.03
N TYR A 53 22.48 -5.71 11.90
CA TYR A 53 23.82 -5.13 11.77
C TYR A 53 23.80 -3.60 11.62
N ALA A 54 22.72 -2.93 12.01
CA ALA A 54 22.62 -1.47 11.90
C ALA A 54 23.75 -0.79 12.69
N LYS A 55 24.48 0.14 12.04
CA LYS A 55 25.47 1.01 12.72
C LYS A 55 24.81 1.96 13.74
N HIS A 56 23.52 2.25 13.55
CA HIS A 56 22.73 3.12 14.42
C HIS A 56 21.46 2.38 14.90
N PRO A 57 21.59 1.33 15.73
CA PRO A 57 20.46 0.47 16.09
C PRO A 57 19.44 1.21 16.97
N ASN A 58 19.88 2.14 17.81
CA ASN A 58 18.99 2.95 18.66
C ASN A 58 18.19 3.96 17.84
N ALA A 59 18.80 4.58 16.81
CA ALA A 59 18.07 5.45 15.89
C ALA A 59 17.01 4.65 15.11
N ALA A 60 17.35 3.46 14.61
CA ALA A 60 16.39 2.60 13.92
C ALA A 60 15.20 2.19 14.81
N LYS A 61 15.47 1.85 16.08
CA LYS A 61 14.42 1.57 17.08
C LYS A 61 13.54 2.80 17.34
N LEU A 62 14.15 3.97 17.54
CA LEU A 62 13.43 5.22 17.77
C LEU A 62 12.56 5.61 16.57
N THR A 63 13.05 5.44 15.34
CA THR A 63 12.26 5.69 14.14
C THR A 63 11.06 4.75 14.05
N ARG A 64 11.24 3.46 14.36
CA ARG A 64 10.12 2.52 14.40
C ARG A 64 9.09 2.94 15.46
N GLU A 65 9.55 3.32 16.65
CA GLU A 65 8.67 3.82 17.72
C GLU A 65 7.87 5.04 17.26
N TYR A 66 8.54 6.02 16.63
CA TYR A 66 7.87 7.20 16.08
C TYR A 66 6.85 6.84 15.00
N ILE A 67 7.17 5.93 14.08
CA ILE A 67 6.23 5.47 13.03
C ILE A 67 4.94 4.89 13.64
N PHE A 68 5.04 4.18 14.77
CA PHE A 68 3.88 3.63 15.47
C PHE A 68 3.22 4.57 16.48
N SER A 69 3.85 5.69 16.82
CA SER A 69 3.24 6.77 17.60
C SER A 69 2.04 7.40 16.88
N ASP A 70 1.21 8.14 17.61
CA ASP A 70 0.04 8.81 17.03
C ASP A 70 0.46 9.79 15.93
N ALA A 71 1.55 10.54 16.12
CA ALA A 71 2.08 11.45 15.11
C ALA A 71 2.55 10.72 13.85
N GLY A 72 3.24 9.58 13.99
CA GLY A 72 3.68 8.77 12.86
C GLY A 72 2.51 8.17 12.08
N GLN A 73 1.50 7.66 12.78
CA GLN A 73 0.30 7.10 12.17
C GLN A 73 -0.53 8.17 11.43
N ILE A 74 -0.67 9.37 12.00
CA ILE A 74 -1.30 10.51 11.33
C ILE A 74 -0.50 10.92 10.09
N ASN A 75 0.84 10.88 10.14
CA ASN A 75 1.66 11.19 8.96
C ASN A 75 1.48 10.16 7.84
N LEU A 76 1.34 8.88 8.16
CA LEU A 76 0.99 7.84 7.17
C LEU A 76 -0.39 8.11 6.56
N ALA A 77 -1.37 8.48 7.39
CA ALA A 77 -2.71 8.84 6.93
C ALA A 77 -2.72 10.04 5.97
N LYS A 78 -1.89 11.06 6.24
CA LYS A 78 -1.71 12.21 5.33
C LYS A 78 -1.13 11.80 3.97
N GLY A 79 -0.35 10.71 3.93
CA GLY A 79 0.14 10.07 2.71
C GLY A 79 -0.84 9.07 2.09
N HIS A 80 -2.13 9.18 2.42
CA HIS A 80 -3.24 8.33 1.95
C HIS A 80 -3.23 6.87 2.44
N ALA A 81 -2.27 6.47 3.27
CA ALA A 81 -2.22 5.10 3.80
C ALA A 81 -3.21 4.92 4.96
N ARG A 82 -3.90 3.78 5.04
CA ARG A 82 -4.69 3.43 6.22
C ARG A 82 -3.77 3.06 7.39
N PRO A 83 -3.77 3.80 8.51
CA PRO A 83 -2.90 3.49 9.64
C PRO A 83 -3.33 2.18 10.33
N ILE A 84 -2.37 1.37 10.78
CA ILE A 84 -2.67 0.10 11.47
C ILE A 84 -3.34 0.33 12.83
N ARG A 85 -3.08 1.47 13.47
CA ARG A 85 -3.73 1.89 14.73
C ARG A 85 -4.96 2.77 14.50
N ALA A 86 -5.54 2.82 13.29
CA ALA A 86 -6.62 3.76 12.95
C ALA A 86 -7.82 3.71 13.93
N GLU A 87 -8.19 2.54 14.43
CA GLU A 87 -9.29 2.38 15.40
C GLU A 87 -9.02 3.03 16.76
N HIS A 88 -7.74 3.29 17.08
CA HIS A 88 -7.30 3.92 18.32
C HIS A 88 -6.88 5.39 18.11
N LEU A 89 -7.13 5.94 16.92
CA LEU A 89 -6.70 7.28 16.54
C LEU A 89 -7.90 8.10 16.07
N LYS A 90 -7.97 9.35 16.52
CA LYS A 90 -8.86 10.35 15.92
C LYS A 90 -8.14 10.96 14.72
N LEU A 91 -8.47 10.50 13.52
CA LEU A 91 -7.92 11.10 12.31
C LEU A 91 -8.51 12.50 12.10
N PRO A 92 -7.69 13.49 11.70
CA PRO A 92 -8.18 14.78 11.26
C PRO A 92 -9.18 14.66 10.10
N ALA A 93 -10.22 15.50 10.08
CA ALA A 93 -11.28 15.43 9.07
C ALA A 93 -10.76 15.65 7.64
N ASP A 94 -9.73 16.50 7.47
CA ASP A 94 -9.07 16.75 6.20
C ASP A 94 -8.33 15.52 5.65
N VAL A 95 -7.89 14.62 6.54
CA VAL A 95 -7.23 13.36 6.16
C VAL A 95 -8.28 12.33 5.77
N GLN A 96 -9.37 12.22 6.52
CA GLN A 96 -10.45 11.29 6.20
C GLN A 96 -11.10 11.62 4.85
N ALA A 97 -11.24 12.89 4.52
CA ALA A 97 -11.81 13.35 3.24
C ALA A 97 -10.94 13.01 2.01
N LYS A 98 -9.66 12.64 2.20
CA LYS A 98 -8.76 12.26 1.12
C LYS A 98 -8.77 10.77 0.79
N LEU A 99 -9.35 9.96 1.67
CA LEU A 99 -9.45 8.52 1.48
C LEU A 99 -10.58 8.17 0.52
N LEU A 100 -10.52 6.97 -0.08
CA LEU A 100 -11.62 6.45 -0.88
C LEU A 100 -12.85 6.17 -0.01
N PRO A 101 -14.07 6.21 -0.58
CA PRO A 101 -15.29 5.81 0.12
C PRO A 101 -15.17 4.39 0.67
N ASN A 102 -15.61 4.18 1.91
CA ASN A 102 -15.50 2.88 2.60
C ASN A 102 -16.27 1.77 1.86
N GLU A 103 -17.30 2.13 1.11
CA GLU A 103 -18.13 1.22 0.32
C GLU A 103 -17.32 0.45 -0.72
N GLN A 104 -16.28 1.07 -1.29
CA GLN A 104 -15.42 0.42 -2.29
C GLN A 104 -14.63 -0.77 -1.69
N TYR A 105 -14.42 -0.78 -0.37
CA TYR A 105 -13.66 -1.83 0.31
C TYR A 105 -14.51 -3.02 0.75
N GLY A 106 -15.82 -3.06 0.44
CA GLY A 106 -16.72 -4.11 0.93
C GLY A 106 -16.30 -5.54 0.54
N ALA A 107 -15.65 -5.71 -0.62
CA ALA A 107 -15.12 -6.98 -1.11
C ALA A 107 -13.62 -7.21 -0.77
N ALA A 108 -12.94 -6.23 -0.18
CA ALA A 108 -11.53 -6.35 0.17
C ALA A 108 -11.35 -7.27 1.39
N GLN A 109 -10.41 -8.22 1.30
CA GLN A 109 -10.21 -9.23 2.35
C GLN A 109 -8.78 -9.20 2.88
N PRO A 110 -8.58 -9.31 4.21
CA PRO A 110 -7.25 -9.50 4.76
C PRO A 110 -6.73 -10.91 4.49
N ILE A 111 -5.41 -11.06 4.49
CA ILE A 111 -4.75 -12.36 4.45
C ILE A 111 -5.03 -13.11 5.76
N LYS A 112 -5.77 -14.24 5.68
CA LYS A 112 -6.21 -15.01 6.87
C LYS A 112 -5.14 -15.95 7.43
N ASN A 113 -4.24 -16.46 6.58
CA ASN A 113 -3.20 -17.41 6.97
C ASN A 113 -1.84 -16.91 6.46
N ALA A 114 -1.03 -16.38 7.38
CA ALA A 114 0.27 -15.80 7.06
C ALA A 114 1.27 -16.85 6.58
N ASP A 115 1.30 -18.05 7.17
CA ASP A 115 2.24 -19.11 6.80
C ASP A 115 2.01 -19.59 5.36
N VAL A 116 0.73 -19.75 4.98
CA VAL A 116 0.36 -20.12 3.61
C VAL A 116 0.73 -18.99 2.65
N TRP A 117 0.44 -17.74 3.00
CA TRP A 117 0.79 -16.58 2.18
C TRP A 117 2.30 -16.46 1.97
N GLU A 118 3.11 -16.67 3.01
CA GLU A 118 4.57 -16.64 2.90
C GLU A 118 5.07 -17.73 1.96
N LYS A 119 4.56 -18.97 2.11
CA LYS A 119 4.92 -20.09 1.26
C LYS A 119 4.57 -19.84 -0.21
N THR A 120 3.35 -19.37 -0.48
CA THR A 120 2.89 -19.14 -1.86
C THR A 120 3.56 -17.92 -2.49
N SER A 121 3.74 -16.83 -1.75
CA SER A 121 4.41 -15.62 -2.24
C SER A 121 5.88 -15.88 -2.62
N LYS A 122 6.59 -16.73 -1.87
CA LYS A 122 7.96 -17.14 -2.23
C LYS A 122 8.04 -17.95 -3.52
N ALA A 123 7.01 -18.75 -3.81
CA ALA A 123 6.95 -19.56 -5.02
C ALA A 123 6.42 -18.79 -6.24
N LEU A 124 5.75 -17.65 -6.02
CA LEU A 124 5.06 -16.89 -7.07
C LEU A 124 5.99 -16.43 -8.22
N PRO A 125 7.23 -15.94 -7.99
CA PRO A 125 8.09 -15.48 -9.09
C PRO A 125 8.38 -16.59 -10.11
N GLN A 126 8.67 -17.81 -9.64
CA GLN A 126 8.90 -18.95 -10.52
C GLN A 126 7.63 -19.33 -11.29
N LYS A 127 6.49 -19.41 -10.59
CA LYS A 127 5.21 -19.73 -11.22
C LYS A 127 4.81 -18.70 -12.27
N TRP A 128 5.05 -17.41 -12.01
CA TRP A 128 4.77 -16.35 -12.95
C TRP A 128 5.57 -16.49 -14.24
N GLN A 129 6.85 -16.85 -14.13
CA GLN A 129 7.69 -17.15 -15.29
C GLN A 129 7.16 -18.36 -16.07
N GLU A 130 6.88 -19.46 -15.39
CA GLU A 130 6.52 -20.75 -15.99
C GLU A 130 5.09 -20.84 -16.52
N GLN A 131 4.18 -19.95 -16.07
CA GLN A 131 2.74 -20.08 -16.35
C GLN A 131 2.11 -18.83 -16.96
N VAL A 132 2.81 -17.70 -16.98
CA VAL A 132 2.28 -16.45 -17.53
C VAL A 132 3.22 -15.87 -18.57
N ILE A 133 4.48 -15.61 -18.19
CA ILE A 133 5.43 -14.98 -19.11
C ILE A 133 5.68 -15.86 -20.35
N ILE A 134 5.75 -17.18 -20.18
CA ILE A 134 5.96 -18.12 -21.30
C ILE A 134 4.85 -18.07 -22.36
N GLU A 135 3.65 -17.62 -22.01
CA GLU A 135 2.50 -17.52 -22.93
C GLU A 135 2.46 -16.16 -23.67
N MET A 136 3.44 -15.28 -23.43
CA MET A 136 3.55 -13.97 -24.08
C MET A 136 4.57 -13.93 -25.23
N GLU A 137 5.26 -15.05 -25.50
CA GLU A 137 6.16 -15.24 -26.65
C GLU A 137 5.39 -15.75 -27.89
#